data_AF-A0A1Q3CPV2-F1
#
_entry.id   AF-A0A1Q3CPV2-F1
#
_cell.length_a   1.000
_cell.length_b   1.000
_cell.length_c   1.000
_cell.angle_alpha   90.00
_cell.angle_beta   90.00
_cell.angle_gamma   90.00
#
_symmetry.space_group_name_H-M   'P 1'
#
loop_
_entity.id
_entity.type
_entity.pdbx_description
1 polymer ?
#
loop_
_entity_poly.entity_id
_entity_poly.type
_entity_poly.pdbx_seq_one_letter_code
_entity_poly.pdbx_strand_id
1 'polypeptide(L)'
;FLKGNSFWAAKLNYNCSCSWRNVLKARNLLANHLLYEIWDGLSISLWFDPWLSGVSLVDRYGDSVIQDSGLQRNARLSSVIKEDLIVIRNLSSGIFLSNSTDRIHWVKKGGTFTIREACNIINMQGSEVEWWKIAWFPNSIPNHSFCVWLTFWEAHRTLDKLARWGVVSSSNCCFGCGQEESIDHLFFSCPFTARVWNHFLG
;
A
#
# COMPACT_ATOMS: atom_id res chain seq x y z
N PHE A 1 -4.91 0.05 -17.96
CA PHE A 1 -5.25 1.03 -16.91
C PHE A 1 -4.57 2.39 -17.11
N LEU A 2 -3.26 2.44 -17.40
CA LEU A 2 -2.54 3.71 -17.54
C LEU A 2 -2.74 4.44 -18.90
N LYS A 3 -3.11 3.73 -19.99
CA LYS A 3 -3.44 4.33 -21.31
C LYS A 3 -2.40 5.37 -21.80
N GLY A 4 -1.10 5.10 -21.60
CA GLY A 4 -0.02 6.02 -21.98
C GLY A 4 0.24 7.17 -21.00
N ASN A 5 -0.52 7.30 -19.91
CA ASN A 5 -0.21 8.24 -18.83
C ASN A 5 0.92 7.69 -17.95
N SER A 6 1.76 8.60 -17.43
CA SER A 6 2.76 8.25 -16.42
C SER A 6 2.07 7.60 -15.22
N PHE A 7 2.71 6.57 -14.65
CA PHE A 7 2.28 5.98 -13.39
C PHE A 7 2.09 7.06 -12.35
N TRP A 8 2.97 8.05 -12.26
CA TRP A 8 2.91 9.13 -11.27
C TRP A 8 1.77 10.13 -11.53
N ALA A 9 1.42 10.35 -12.80
CA ALA A 9 0.37 11.29 -13.20
C ALA A 9 -1.05 10.70 -13.20
N ALA A 10 -1.20 9.37 -13.08
CA ALA A 10 -2.50 8.73 -13.26
C ALA A 10 -3.46 9.10 -12.12
N LYS A 11 -4.64 9.61 -12.46
CA LYS A 11 -5.66 10.04 -11.48
C LYS A 11 -6.34 8.85 -10.79
N LEU A 12 -6.71 9.05 -9.53
CA LEU A 12 -7.57 8.14 -8.77
C LEU A 12 -9.02 8.30 -9.23
N ASN A 13 -9.43 7.48 -10.21
CA ASN A 13 -10.82 7.48 -10.68
C ASN A 13 -11.69 6.56 -9.83
N TYR A 14 -12.98 6.89 -9.67
CA TYR A 14 -13.93 6.06 -8.90
C TYR A 14 -14.05 4.63 -9.45
N ASN A 15 -13.89 4.46 -10.77
CA ASN A 15 -13.93 3.18 -11.48
C ASN A 15 -12.66 2.31 -11.34
N CYS A 16 -11.68 2.70 -10.52
CA CYS A 16 -10.51 1.85 -10.30
C CYS A 16 -10.82 0.70 -9.33
N SER A 17 -10.22 -0.47 -9.57
CA SER A 17 -10.29 -1.58 -8.61
C SER A 17 -9.65 -1.17 -7.28
N CYS A 18 -10.11 -1.74 -6.16
CA CYS A 18 -9.54 -1.47 -4.85
C CYS A 18 -8.03 -1.72 -4.81
N SER A 19 -7.56 -2.80 -5.44
CA SER A 19 -6.13 -3.11 -5.56
C SER A 19 -5.38 -2.00 -6.27
N TRP A 20 -5.89 -1.52 -7.42
CA TRP A 20 -5.23 -0.44 -8.16
C TRP A 20 -5.26 0.87 -7.37
N ARG A 21 -6.37 1.17 -6.68
CA ARG A 21 -6.48 2.32 -5.79
C ARG A 21 -5.37 2.33 -4.73
N ASN A 22 -5.10 1.18 -4.13
CA ASN A 22 -4.05 1.04 -3.11
C ASN A 22 -2.64 1.18 -3.73
N VAL A 23 -2.41 0.61 -4.92
CA VAL A 23 -1.15 0.81 -5.65
C VAL A 23 -0.90 2.30 -5.94
N LEU A 24 -1.92 3.05 -6.36
CA LEU A 24 -1.77 4.49 -6.61
C LEU A 24 -1.57 5.29 -5.32
N LYS A 25 -2.23 4.92 -4.22
CA LYS A 25 -2.01 5.54 -2.90
C LYS A 25 -0.59 5.32 -2.38
N ALA A 26 0.03 4.19 -2.71
CA ALA A 26 1.39 3.87 -2.29
C ALA A 26 2.47 4.68 -3.02
N ARG A 27 2.14 5.44 -4.08
CA ARG A 27 3.11 6.24 -4.86
C ARG A 27 4.02 7.09 -4.01
N ASN A 28 3.45 7.91 -3.12
CA ASN A 28 4.24 8.84 -2.32
C ASN A 28 5.23 8.11 -1.42
N LEU A 29 4.85 6.94 -0.90
CA LEU A 29 5.76 6.07 -0.15
C LEU A 29 6.86 5.53 -1.06
N LEU A 30 6.52 5.05 -2.25
CA LEU A 30 7.49 4.53 -3.22
C LEU A 30 8.47 5.62 -3.67
N ALA A 31 7.99 6.84 -3.95
CA ALA A 31 8.80 7.95 -4.47
C ALA A 31 10.02 8.24 -3.59
N ASN A 32 9.83 8.18 -2.26
CA ASN A 32 10.88 8.44 -1.27
C ASN A 32 11.97 7.36 -1.24
N HIS A 33 11.74 6.19 -1.83
CA HIS A 33 12.66 5.06 -1.85
C HIS A 33 13.21 4.76 -3.24
N LEU A 34 12.80 5.50 -4.26
CA LEU A 34 13.31 5.35 -5.62
C LEU A 34 14.47 6.33 -5.85
N LEU A 35 15.61 5.77 -6.24
CA LEU A 35 16.78 6.55 -6.63
C LEU A 35 16.88 6.56 -8.15
N TYR A 36 16.76 7.75 -8.73
CA TYR A 36 16.91 7.96 -10.15
C TYR A 36 18.38 8.21 -10.48
N GLU A 37 18.97 7.31 -11.26
CA GLU A 37 20.27 7.48 -11.88
C GLU A 37 20.07 7.93 -13.32
N ILE A 38 20.26 9.22 -13.55
CA ILE A 38 19.89 9.91 -14.78
C ILE A 38 21.09 9.89 -15.72
N TRP A 39 20.88 9.35 -16.92
CA TRP A 39 21.86 9.28 -17.99
C TRP A 39 21.38 10.06 -19.22
N ASP A 40 20.86 9.36 -20.24
CA ASP A 40 20.33 9.98 -21.46
C ASP A 40 19.04 10.78 -21.24
N GLY A 41 18.35 10.54 -20.11
CA GLY A 41 17.10 11.21 -19.72
C GLY A 41 15.91 10.89 -20.64
N LEU A 42 16.02 9.89 -21.52
CA LEU A 42 15.00 9.56 -22.52
C LEU A 42 13.84 8.78 -21.91
N SER A 43 14.10 8.01 -20.86
CA SER A 43 13.08 7.17 -20.22
C SER A 43 12.30 7.93 -19.13
N ILE A 44 12.89 9.01 -18.61
CA ILE A 44 12.35 9.78 -17.48
C ILE A 44 11.42 10.89 -17.98
N SER A 45 10.22 10.95 -17.42
CA SER A 45 9.31 12.09 -17.62
C SER A 45 9.87 13.31 -16.90
N LEU A 46 9.99 14.42 -17.62
CA LEU A 46 10.41 15.70 -17.05
C LEU A 46 9.47 16.14 -15.92
N TRP A 47 8.16 16.01 -16.15
CA TRP A 47 7.13 16.59 -15.31
C TRP A 47 6.65 15.71 -14.15
N PHE A 48 6.50 14.40 -14.41
CA PHE A 48 5.75 13.52 -13.52
C PHE A 48 6.60 12.55 -12.74
N ASP A 49 7.79 12.19 -13.22
CA ASP A 49 8.62 11.25 -12.49
C ASP A 49 9.28 11.97 -11.30
N PRO A 50 9.39 11.32 -10.13
CA PRO A 50 9.93 11.93 -8.91
C PRO A 50 11.46 11.95 -8.87
N TRP A 51 12.09 12.33 -9.98
CA TRP A 51 13.55 12.30 -10.14
C TRP A 51 14.27 13.39 -9.33
N LEU A 52 13.53 14.38 -8.80
CA LEU A 52 14.08 15.46 -7.96
C LEU A 52 13.98 15.09 -6.47
N SER A 53 14.80 14.11 -6.06
CA SER A 53 14.84 13.60 -4.68
C SER A 53 13.49 13.10 -4.17
N GLY A 54 12.78 12.29 -4.98
CA GLY A 54 11.48 11.72 -4.60
C GLY A 54 10.28 12.64 -4.89
N VAL A 55 10.50 13.79 -5.53
CA VAL A 55 9.44 14.75 -5.88
C VAL A 55 9.45 15.03 -7.38
N SER A 56 8.27 15.14 -7.99
CA SER A 56 8.12 15.52 -9.39
C SER A 56 8.09 17.05 -9.55
N LEU A 57 8.36 17.58 -10.75
CA LEU A 57 8.27 19.03 -10.98
C LEU A 57 6.83 19.55 -10.79
N VAL A 58 5.84 18.76 -11.20
CA VAL A 58 4.43 19.12 -11.02
C VAL A 58 4.02 19.11 -9.56
N ASP A 59 4.51 18.16 -8.75
CA ASP A 59 4.23 18.16 -7.31
C ASP A 59 4.89 19.34 -6.60
N ARG A 60 6.07 19.78 -7.07
CA ARG A 60 6.82 20.90 -6.46
C ARG A 60 6.31 22.28 -6.85
N TYR A 61 5.96 22.49 -8.12
CA TYR A 61 5.65 23.80 -8.68
C TYR A 61 4.21 23.93 -9.19
N GLY A 62 3.44 22.85 -9.19
CA GLY A 62 2.08 22.80 -9.74
C GLY A 62 2.04 22.51 -11.24
N ASP A 63 0.86 22.22 -11.77
CA ASP A 63 0.65 21.92 -13.19
C ASP A 63 0.95 23.12 -14.12
N SER A 64 0.91 24.36 -13.62
CA SER A 64 1.17 25.56 -14.43
C SER A 64 2.58 25.59 -15.02
N VAL A 65 3.56 24.97 -14.34
CA VAL A 65 4.95 24.89 -14.81
C VAL A 65 5.07 24.29 -16.22
N ILE A 66 4.16 23.39 -16.60
CA ILE A 66 4.15 22.80 -17.93
C ILE A 66 3.80 23.85 -18.98
N GLN A 67 2.78 24.66 -18.72
CA GLN A 67 2.34 25.72 -19.64
C GLN A 67 3.38 26.83 -19.72
N ASP A 68 3.90 27.25 -18.57
CA ASP A 68 4.89 28.33 -18.45
C ASP A 68 6.22 27.97 -19.13
N SER A 69 6.56 26.68 -19.20
CA SER A 69 7.78 26.21 -19.87
C SER A 69 7.71 26.21 -21.40
N GLY A 70 6.52 26.24 -22.00
CA GLY A 70 6.32 26.07 -23.45
C GLY A 70 6.63 24.66 -23.99
N LEU A 71 6.99 23.70 -23.13
CA LEU A 71 7.30 22.33 -23.50
C LEU A 71 6.06 21.42 -23.47
N GLN A 72 6.13 20.32 -24.20
CA GLN A 72 5.04 19.34 -24.25
C GLN A 72 4.84 18.65 -22.90
N ARG A 73 3.58 18.30 -22.59
CA ARG A 73 3.22 17.57 -21.36
C ARG A 73 3.89 16.19 -21.28
N ASN A 74 4.25 15.58 -22.40
CA ASN A 74 4.97 14.30 -22.44
C ASN A 74 6.49 14.49 -22.57
N ALA A 75 7.01 15.69 -22.36
CA ALA A 75 8.44 15.98 -22.46
C ALA A 75 9.27 15.07 -21.54
N ARG A 76 10.41 14.67 -22.09
CA ARG A 76 11.41 13.84 -21.40
C ARG A 76 12.48 14.72 -20.81
N LEU A 77 13.14 14.23 -19.77
CA LEU A 77 14.19 14.98 -19.11
C LEU A 77 15.33 15.35 -20.08
N SER A 78 15.59 14.49 -21.07
CA SER A 78 16.54 14.72 -22.16
C SER A 78 16.32 16.03 -22.95
N SER A 79 15.08 16.53 -23.01
CA SER A 79 14.75 17.76 -23.74
C SER A 79 15.39 19.01 -23.14
N VAL A 80 15.57 19.04 -21.81
CA VAL A 80 16.14 20.20 -21.10
C VAL A 80 17.62 19.98 -20.79
N ILE A 81 18.04 18.72 -20.61
CA ILE A 81 19.45 18.37 -20.38
C ILE A 81 20.36 18.89 -21.52
N LYS A 82 19.87 18.94 -22.76
CA LYS A 82 20.68 19.37 -23.92
C LYS A 82 20.83 20.90 -24.03
N GLU A 83 19.87 21.67 -23.53
CA GLU A 83 19.83 23.13 -23.75
C GLU A 83 20.36 23.94 -22.55
N ASP A 84 20.09 23.52 -21.30
CA ASP A 84 20.45 24.30 -20.11
C ASP A 84 21.09 23.43 -19.00
N LEU A 85 22.31 22.98 -19.29
CA LEU A 85 23.13 22.11 -18.43
C LEU A 85 23.38 22.65 -17.02
N ILE A 86 23.31 23.96 -16.81
CA ILE A 86 23.75 24.62 -15.56
C ILE A 86 22.65 24.57 -14.49
N VAL A 87 21.39 24.84 -14.88
CA VAL A 87 20.27 24.93 -13.92
C VAL A 87 19.93 23.55 -13.36
N ILE A 88 19.92 22.51 -14.21
CA ILE A 88 19.59 21.14 -13.78
C ILE A 88 20.74 20.51 -12.97
N ARG A 89 22.01 20.75 -13.33
CA ARG A 89 23.15 20.27 -12.53
C ARG A 89 23.13 20.78 -11.09
N ASN A 90 22.65 22.01 -10.88
CA ASN A 90 22.52 22.58 -9.53
C ASN A 90 21.33 21.98 -8.75
N LEU A 91 20.31 21.46 -9.45
CA LEU A 91 19.11 20.88 -8.83
C LEU A 91 19.26 19.39 -8.47
N SER A 92 20.15 18.67 -9.14
CA SER A 92 20.40 17.25 -8.87
C SER A 92 21.88 16.91 -9.00
N SER A 93 22.52 16.54 -7.90
CA SER A 93 23.94 16.15 -7.78
C SER A 93 24.29 14.79 -8.44
N GLY A 94 23.51 14.33 -9.44
CA GLY A 94 23.58 12.96 -9.97
C GLY A 94 23.30 12.75 -11.45
N ILE A 95 23.34 13.79 -12.29
CA ILE A 95 23.18 13.63 -13.76
C ILE A 95 24.52 13.30 -14.39
N PHE A 96 24.64 12.10 -14.96
CA PHE A 96 25.82 11.66 -15.69
C PHE A 96 25.50 11.65 -17.19
N LEU A 97 26.09 12.55 -17.96
CA LEU A 97 25.85 12.61 -19.40
C LEU A 97 26.70 11.55 -20.11
N SER A 98 26.12 10.38 -20.37
CA SER A 98 26.71 9.38 -21.26
C SER A 98 25.64 8.73 -22.13
N ASN A 99 26.05 7.96 -23.14
CA ASN A 99 25.15 7.18 -24.00
C ASN A 99 24.56 5.92 -23.30
N SER A 100 24.56 5.91 -21.97
CA SER A 100 23.94 4.84 -21.18
C SER A 100 22.46 5.14 -20.95
N THR A 101 21.68 4.10 -20.68
CA THR A 101 20.26 4.24 -20.36
C THR A 101 20.06 4.63 -18.89
N ASP A 102 19.05 5.44 -18.62
CA ASP A 102 18.64 5.77 -17.25
C ASP A 102 18.33 4.52 -16.43
N ARG A 103 18.52 4.60 -15.11
CA ARG A 103 18.21 3.50 -14.19
C ARG A 103 17.44 4.01 -12.97
N ILE A 104 16.51 3.19 -12.50
CA ILE A 104 15.80 3.42 -11.25
C ILE A 104 16.22 2.33 -10.28
N HIS A 105 16.73 2.72 -9.12
CA HIS A 105 17.17 1.82 -8.07
C HIS A 105 16.22 1.89 -6.87
N TRP A 106 16.07 0.79 -6.16
CA TRP A 106 15.33 0.74 -4.90
C TRP A 106 16.29 0.94 -3.73
N VAL A 107 16.11 2.03 -2.97
CA VAL A 107 16.81 2.38 -1.71
C VAL A 107 18.31 2.67 -1.84
N LYS A 108 19.05 1.85 -2.59
CA LYS A 108 20.49 1.95 -2.79
C LYS A 108 20.85 1.69 -4.25
N LYS A 109 21.83 2.45 -4.75
CA LYS A 109 22.35 2.29 -6.11
C LYS A 109 23.00 0.92 -6.29
N GLY A 110 22.61 0.19 -7.35
CA GLY A 110 23.10 -1.16 -7.64
C GLY A 110 22.53 -2.25 -6.73
N GLY A 111 21.55 -1.93 -5.87
CA GLY A 111 20.86 -2.92 -5.05
C GLY A 111 19.87 -3.77 -5.84
N THR A 112 19.71 -5.02 -5.45
CA THR A 112 18.65 -5.90 -5.98
C THR A 112 17.37 -5.66 -5.21
N PHE A 113 16.30 -5.29 -5.92
CA PHE A 113 14.97 -5.19 -5.33
C PHE A 113 14.48 -6.56 -4.85
N THR A 114 13.98 -6.62 -3.61
CA THR A 114 13.24 -7.78 -3.12
C THR A 114 11.91 -7.36 -2.50
N ILE A 115 10.88 -8.19 -2.67
CA ILE A 115 9.56 -7.94 -2.07
C ILE A 115 9.68 -7.87 -0.54
N ARG A 116 10.55 -8.69 0.06
CA ARG A 116 10.79 -8.69 1.52
C ARG A 116 11.31 -7.34 2.00
N GLU A 117 12.33 -6.78 1.34
CA GLU A 117 12.89 -5.47 1.69
C GLU A 117 11.84 -4.36 1.49
N ALA A 118 11.12 -4.38 0.37
CA ALA A 118 10.06 -3.41 0.12
C ALA A 118 8.96 -3.47 1.19
N CYS A 119 8.50 -4.67 1.57
CA CYS A 119 7.52 -4.85 2.64
C CYS A 119 8.06 -4.36 3.98
N ASN A 120 9.32 -4.62 4.33
CA ASN A 120 9.89 -4.16 5.60
C ASN A 120 10.00 -2.64 5.71
N ILE A 121 10.21 -1.95 4.59
CA ILE A 121 10.31 -0.49 4.54
C ILE A 121 8.93 0.16 4.52
N ILE A 122 7.99 -0.39 3.72
CA ILE A 122 6.66 0.18 3.52
C ILE A 122 5.74 -0.13 4.71
N ASN A 123 5.81 -1.36 5.24
CA ASN A 123 5.04 -1.70 6.43
C ASN A 123 5.80 -1.16 7.64
N MET A 124 5.21 -0.18 8.31
CA MET A 124 5.58 0.13 9.68
C MET A 124 5.44 -1.17 10.48
N GLN A 125 6.56 -1.80 10.84
CA GLN A 125 6.53 -3.00 11.65
C GLN A 125 5.90 -2.61 13.00
N GLY A 126 4.62 -2.95 13.16
CA GLY A 126 3.96 -2.85 14.45
C GLY A 126 4.66 -3.76 15.45
N SER A 127 4.47 -3.49 16.74
CA SER A 127 4.92 -4.41 17.79
C SER A 127 4.33 -5.80 17.53
N GLU A 128 5.17 -6.83 17.65
CA GLU A 128 4.73 -8.21 17.62
C GLU A 128 3.66 -8.42 18.69
N VAL A 129 2.54 -9.04 18.31
CA VAL A 129 1.39 -9.27 19.20
C VAL A 129 1.36 -10.74 19.61
N GLU A 130 1.27 -11.04 20.90
CA GLU A 130 1.38 -12.41 21.44
C GLU A 130 0.51 -13.45 20.71
N TRP A 131 -0.68 -13.03 20.25
CA TRP A 131 -1.63 -13.92 19.59
C TRP A 131 -1.29 -14.27 18.12
N TRP A 132 -0.29 -13.63 17.48
CA TRP A 132 -0.06 -13.82 16.04
C TRP A 132 0.24 -15.27 15.67
N LYS A 133 0.97 -15.99 16.53
CA LYS A 133 1.32 -17.42 16.32
C LYS A 133 0.11 -18.33 16.40
N ILE A 134 -0.95 -17.89 17.08
CA ILE A 134 -2.22 -18.61 17.18
C ILE A 134 -3.02 -18.42 15.88
N ALA A 135 -3.05 -17.19 15.36
CA ALA A 135 -3.77 -16.88 14.13
C ALA A 135 -3.03 -17.39 12.87
N TRP A 136 -1.71 -17.24 12.81
CA TRP A 136 -0.89 -17.44 11.61
C TRP A 136 0.27 -18.41 11.89
N PHE A 137 0.09 -19.68 11.51
CA PHE A 137 1.06 -20.75 11.69
C PHE A 137 1.24 -21.57 10.39
N PRO A 138 2.32 -22.36 10.25
CA PRO A 138 2.51 -23.17 9.04
C PRO A 138 1.31 -24.08 8.76
N ASN A 139 0.81 -24.08 7.52
CA ASN A 139 -0.40 -24.81 7.09
C ASN A 139 -1.73 -24.31 7.70
N SER A 140 -1.75 -23.12 8.33
CA SER A 140 -3.01 -22.53 8.78
C SER A 140 -3.93 -22.24 7.59
N ILE A 141 -5.21 -22.63 7.71
CA ILE A 141 -6.21 -22.36 6.68
C ILE A 141 -6.59 -20.87 6.75
N PRO A 142 -6.42 -20.08 5.67
CA PRO A 142 -6.58 -18.63 5.71
C PRO A 142 -7.92 -18.15 6.27
N ASN A 143 -9.01 -18.86 5.96
CA ASN A 143 -10.35 -18.51 6.47
C ASN A 143 -10.43 -18.67 8.00
N HIS A 144 -9.86 -19.74 8.56
CA HIS A 144 -9.86 -19.93 10.02
C HIS A 144 -8.93 -18.96 10.72
N SER A 145 -7.74 -18.73 10.16
CA SER A 145 -6.81 -17.70 10.66
C SER A 145 -7.43 -16.31 10.69
N PHE A 146 -8.20 -15.96 9.65
CA PHE A 146 -8.93 -14.70 9.59
C PHE A 146 -10.03 -14.62 10.64
N CYS A 147 -10.78 -15.71 10.87
CA CYS A 147 -11.76 -15.76 11.95
C CYS A 147 -11.12 -15.57 13.33
N VAL A 148 -9.99 -16.24 13.60
CA VAL A 148 -9.23 -16.12 14.84
C VAL A 148 -8.69 -14.69 15.01
N TRP A 149 -8.15 -14.11 13.94
CA TRP A 149 -7.72 -12.71 13.91
C TRP A 149 -8.87 -11.76 14.29
N LEU A 150 -10.06 -11.92 13.70
CA LEU A 150 -11.24 -11.12 14.05
C LEU A 150 -11.67 -11.30 15.51
N THR A 151 -11.46 -12.49 16.09
CA THR A 151 -11.75 -12.75 17.51
C THR A 151 -10.83 -11.91 18.40
N PHE A 152 -9.51 -11.90 18.15
CA PHE A 152 -8.56 -11.09 18.93
C PHE A 152 -8.78 -9.58 18.80
N TRP A 153 -9.35 -9.13 17.69
CA TRP A 153 -9.69 -7.72 17.47
C TRP A 153 -11.10 -7.34 17.95
N GLU A 154 -11.85 -8.28 18.53
CA GLU A 154 -13.27 -8.13 18.82
C GLU A 154 -14.04 -7.54 17.62
N ALA A 155 -13.71 -7.97 16.41
CA ALA A 155 -14.21 -7.38 15.17
C ALA A 155 -15.35 -8.20 14.52
N HIS A 156 -15.74 -9.32 15.12
CA HIS A 156 -16.93 -10.07 14.69
C HIS A 156 -18.21 -9.27 14.88
N ARG A 157 -19.15 -9.44 13.95
CA ARG A 157 -20.49 -8.85 13.98
C ARG A 157 -21.45 -9.73 14.78
N THR A 158 -21.17 -9.90 16.05
CA THR A 158 -22.03 -10.63 17.00
C THR A 158 -23.35 -9.89 17.23
N LEU A 159 -24.41 -10.63 17.59
CA LEU A 159 -25.75 -10.06 17.73
C LEU A 159 -25.84 -9.03 18.86
N ASP A 160 -25.03 -9.12 19.92
CA ASP A 160 -24.92 -8.04 20.93
C ASP A 160 -24.50 -6.71 20.31
N LYS A 161 -23.51 -6.70 19.41
CA LYS A 161 -23.04 -5.49 18.71
C LYS A 161 -24.07 -4.99 17.72
N LEU A 162 -24.70 -5.89 16.97
CA LEU A 162 -25.74 -5.53 16.02
C LEU A 162 -26.98 -4.97 16.73
N ALA A 163 -27.36 -5.51 17.87
CA ALA A 163 -28.45 -5.01 18.70
C ALA A 163 -28.13 -3.62 19.24
N ARG A 164 -26.90 -3.40 19.74
CA ARG A 164 -26.42 -2.08 20.16
C ARG A 164 -26.43 -1.04 19.04
N TRP A 165 -26.24 -1.46 17.79
CA TRP A 165 -26.33 -0.59 16.61
C TRP A 165 -27.76 -0.41 16.08
N GLY A 166 -28.77 -1.03 16.71
CA GLY A 166 -30.16 -0.96 16.28
C GLY A 166 -30.46 -1.72 14.98
N VAL A 167 -29.58 -2.64 14.56
CA VAL A 167 -29.76 -3.46 13.35
C VAL A 167 -30.68 -4.65 13.62
N VAL A 168 -30.67 -5.19 14.84
CA VAL A 168 -31.50 -6.33 15.26
C VAL A 168 -32.17 -6.03 16.61
N SER A 169 -33.34 -6.62 16.85
CA SER A 169 -34.12 -6.41 18.08
C SER A 169 -33.77 -7.36 19.22
N SER A 170 -33.03 -8.44 18.96
CA SER A 170 -32.62 -9.42 19.97
C SER A 170 -31.16 -9.81 19.76
N SER A 171 -30.44 -9.95 20.88
CA SER A 171 -29.06 -10.43 20.95
C SER A 171 -28.99 -11.91 21.32
N ASN A 172 -30.09 -12.68 21.28
CA ASN A 172 -30.10 -14.07 21.71
C ASN A 172 -29.11 -14.94 20.91
N CYS A 173 -28.38 -15.82 21.59
CA CYS A 173 -27.44 -16.75 21.00
C CYS A 173 -28.06 -17.55 19.85
N CYS A 174 -27.39 -17.54 18.70
CA CYS A 174 -27.84 -18.25 17.50
C CYS A 174 -27.98 -19.78 17.68
N PHE A 175 -27.34 -20.36 18.69
CA PHE A 175 -27.48 -21.79 19.05
C PHE A 175 -28.65 -22.09 19.99
N GLY A 176 -29.44 -21.08 20.38
CA GLY A 176 -30.65 -21.28 21.18
C GLY A 176 -30.39 -21.71 22.63
N CYS A 177 -29.23 -21.39 23.20
CA CYS A 177 -28.87 -21.73 24.58
C CYS A 177 -29.54 -20.84 25.65
N GLY A 178 -30.29 -19.81 25.23
CA GLY A 178 -30.99 -18.88 26.12
C GLY A 178 -30.13 -17.77 26.74
N GLN A 179 -28.88 -17.58 26.29
CA GLN A 179 -28.02 -16.45 26.68
C GLN A 179 -27.85 -15.47 25.52
N GLU A 180 -27.32 -14.28 25.78
CA GLU A 180 -26.96 -13.31 24.74
C GLU A 180 -25.70 -13.75 23.98
N GLU A 181 -25.66 -13.45 22.68
CA GLU A 181 -24.54 -13.69 21.80
C GLU A 181 -23.49 -12.59 21.95
N SER A 182 -22.39 -12.93 22.60
CA SER A 182 -21.12 -12.20 22.51
C SER A 182 -20.06 -13.09 21.88
N ILE A 183 -18.89 -12.53 21.53
CA ILE A 183 -17.75 -13.32 21.05
C ILE A 183 -17.34 -14.36 22.11
N ASP A 184 -17.21 -13.94 23.37
CA ASP A 184 -16.85 -14.82 24.47
C ASP A 184 -17.88 -15.92 24.67
N HIS A 185 -19.17 -15.58 24.58
CA HIS A 185 -20.22 -16.58 24.65
C HIS A 185 -20.14 -17.56 23.48
N LEU A 186 -20.08 -17.08 22.25
CA LEU A 186 -19.99 -17.90 21.04
C LEU A 186 -18.84 -18.91 21.12
N PHE A 187 -17.64 -18.45 21.45
CA PHE A 187 -16.45 -19.31 21.40
C PHE A 187 -16.17 -20.07 22.70
N PHE A 188 -16.50 -19.54 23.87
CA PHE A 188 -15.99 -20.09 25.13
C PHE A 188 -17.06 -20.42 26.18
N SER A 189 -18.24 -19.78 26.16
CA SER A 189 -19.26 -19.99 27.20
C SER A 189 -20.53 -20.70 26.73
N CYS A 190 -20.77 -20.82 25.42
CA CYS A 190 -21.98 -21.44 24.91
C CYS A 190 -21.95 -22.95 25.15
N PRO A 191 -22.99 -23.54 25.78
CA PRO A 191 -23.07 -24.99 25.96
C PRO A 191 -22.98 -25.78 24.65
N PHE A 192 -23.42 -25.19 23.53
CA PHE A 192 -23.30 -25.82 22.22
C PHE A 192 -21.84 -25.92 21.77
N THR A 193 -21.09 -24.82 21.80
CA THR A 193 -19.69 -24.81 21.36
C THR A 193 -18.77 -25.51 22.35
N ALA A 194 -19.08 -25.47 23.64
CA ALA A 194 -18.40 -26.28 24.65
C ALA A 194 -18.43 -27.78 24.33
N ARG A 195 -19.58 -28.31 23.84
CA ARG A 195 -19.65 -29.71 23.39
C ARG A 195 -18.75 -29.98 22.18
N VAL A 196 -18.65 -29.03 21.25
CA VAL A 196 -17.77 -29.15 20.09
C VAL A 196 -16.30 -29.17 20.54
N TRP A 197 -15.90 -28.25 21.43
CA TRP A 197 -14.54 -28.22 21.97
C TRP A 197 -14.19 -29.51 22.70
N ASN A 198 -15.09 -30.00 23.56
CA ASN A 198 -14.88 -31.25 24.28
C ASN A 198 -14.76 -32.46 23.36
N HIS A 199 -15.35 -32.43 22.17
CA HIS A 199 -15.20 -33.51 21.18
C HIS A 199 -13.82 -33.55 20.53
N PHE A 200 -13.16 -32.40 20.36
CA PHE A 200 -11.84 -32.32 19.73
C PHE A 200 -10.67 -32.25 20.72
N LEU A 201 -10.91 -31.74 21.92
CA LEU A 201 -9.89 -31.50 22.95
C LEU A 201 -9.95 -32.51 24.11
N GLY A 202 -11.04 -33.28 24.24
CA GLY A 202 -11.23 -34.33 25.25
C GLY A 202 -11.14 -35.71 24.63
#